data_AF-A0A418QBX2-F1
#
_entry.id   AF-A0A418QBX2-F1
#
_cell.length_a   1.000
_cell.length_b   1.000
_cell.length_c   1.000
_cell.angle_alpha   90.00
_cell.angle_beta   90.00
_cell.angle_gamma   90.00
#
_symmetry.space_group_name_H-M   'P 1'
#
loop_
_entity.id
_entity.type
_entity.pdbx_description
1 polymer ?
#
loop_
_entity_poly.entity_id
_entity_poly.type
_entity_poly.pdbx_seq_one_letter_code
_entity_poly.pdbx_strand_id
1 'polypeptide(L)'
;MRPWLPLLPLLVACHAPARTLPAELSRMVGRDVWVYGGGPLRCVRGNGTIEYAVPLSTPVRVTQVEQTGPRLVEIGVDGHRPAQSVPQAIILTLAPRGPVRWVSSSVGSGPVARWWQGLEVKSCTTIRVAFTDLTHLNRTLSFTPPPASVQRLIGHPRDSSVGLSATQLLWLRGAPDEPLTDVDTLLRAPTWTVIGAPGRGDQVTTFRSGRVIQETLPRMGP
;
A
#
# COMPACT_ATOMS: atom_id res chain seq x y z
N MET A 1 17.00 63.07 22.41
CA MET A 1 16.74 62.32 21.17
C MET A 1 16.47 60.87 21.54
N ARG A 2 15.21 60.43 21.45
CA ARG A 2 14.74 59.06 21.77
C ARG A 2 14.42 58.35 20.46
N PRO A 3 14.94 57.14 20.18
CA PRO A 3 14.43 56.32 19.08
C PRO A 3 13.25 55.49 19.59
N TRP A 4 12.11 55.61 18.91
CA TRP A 4 10.98 54.71 19.04
C TRP A 4 11.21 53.51 18.11
N LEU A 5 11.30 52.30 18.67
CA LEU A 5 11.22 51.03 17.95
C LEU A 5 9.77 50.54 18.03
N PRO A 6 9.09 50.25 16.90
CA PRO A 6 7.79 49.60 16.96
C PRO A 6 8.00 48.12 17.25
N LEU A 7 7.55 47.68 18.43
CA LEU A 7 7.35 46.27 18.77
C LEU A 7 6.22 45.72 17.89
N LEU A 8 6.60 45.04 16.81
CA LEU A 8 5.72 44.16 16.06
C LEU A 8 5.36 42.96 16.96
N PRO A 9 4.07 42.70 17.24
CA PRO A 9 3.69 41.50 17.96
C PRO A 9 3.94 40.32 17.02
N LEU A 10 4.90 39.47 17.40
CA LEU A 10 5.05 38.13 16.86
C LEU A 10 3.73 37.39 17.12
N LEU A 11 2.86 37.37 16.11
CA LEU A 11 1.79 36.40 15.96
C LEU A 11 2.44 35.03 15.81
N VAL A 12 2.83 34.46 16.95
CA VAL A 12 3.02 33.02 17.09
C VAL A 12 1.62 32.44 16.95
N ALA A 13 1.25 32.13 15.72
CA ALA A 13 0.14 31.22 15.46
C ALA A 13 0.54 29.88 16.09
N CYS A 14 0.18 29.69 17.36
CA CYS A 14 0.09 28.40 18.02
C CYS A 14 -0.84 27.53 17.17
N HIS A 15 -0.29 26.88 16.16
CA HIS A 15 -0.96 25.81 15.46
C HIS A 15 -1.05 24.68 16.47
N ALA A 16 -2.22 24.58 17.10
CA ALA A 16 -2.61 23.44 17.89
C ALA A 16 -2.32 22.19 17.05
N PRO A 17 -1.63 21.18 17.61
CA PRO A 17 -1.45 19.95 16.88
C PRO A 17 -2.84 19.37 16.58
N ALA A 18 -3.09 18.98 15.34
CA ALA A 18 -4.21 18.10 15.02
C ALA A 18 -3.92 16.76 15.73
N ARG A 19 -4.28 16.66 17.02
CA ARG A 19 -3.68 15.67 17.94
C ARG A 19 -4.61 14.58 18.43
N THR A 20 -5.66 14.28 17.66
CA THR A 20 -6.38 13.03 17.85
C THR A 20 -6.52 12.34 16.51
N LEU A 21 -5.76 11.25 16.36
CA LEU A 21 -6.03 10.26 15.33
C LEU A 21 -7.52 9.89 15.39
N PRO A 22 -8.23 9.84 14.25
CA PRO A 22 -9.58 9.30 14.20
C PRO A 22 -9.67 7.97 14.97
N ALA A 23 -10.74 7.79 15.75
CA ALA A 23 -10.89 6.63 16.63
C ALA A 23 -10.84 5.28 15.88
N GLU A 24 -11.21 5.28 14.60
CA GLU A 24 -11.10 4.12 13.73
C GLU A 24 -9.64 3.73 13.47
N LEU A 25 -8.77 4.71 13.21
CA LEU A 25 -7.34 4.51 12.97
C LEU A 25 -6.61 4.08 14.25
N SER A 26 -6.94 4.69 15.40
CA SER A 26 -6.28 4.36 16.67
C SER A 26 -6.53 2.91 17.11
N ARG A 27 -7.70 2.34 16.78
CA ARG A 27 -8.04 0.94 17.07
C ARG A 27 -7.26 -0.08 16.22
N MET A 28 -6.52 0.35 15.19
CA MET A 28 -5.72 -0.56 14.36
C MET A 28 -4.43 -0.99 15.06
N VAL A 29 -3.89 -0.17 15.96
CA VAL A 29 -2.65 -0.48 16.70
C VAL A 29 -2.83 -1.78 17.47
N GLY A 30 -1.86 -2.67 17.34
CA GLY A 30 -1.89 -3.98 17.97
C GLY A 30 -2.69 -5.04 17.22
N ARG A 31 -3.34 -4.72 16.09
CA ARG A 31 -4.07 -5.72 15.28
C ARG A 31 -3.16 -6.39 14.25
N ASP A 32 -3.43 -7.67 14.02
CA ASP A 32 -2.86 -8.41 12.90
C ASP A 32 -3.68 -8.13 11.63
N VAL A 33 -2.96 -7.90 10.53
CA VAL A 33 -3.52 -7.70 9.19
C VAL A 33 -2.78 -8.56 8.19
N TRP A 34 -3.42 -8.86 7.07
CA TRP A 34 -2.84 -9.62 5.97
C TRP A 34 -2.73 -8.74 4.74
N VAL A 35 -1.69 -8.94 3.94
CA VAL A 35 -1.44 -8.18 2.72
C VAL A 35 -2.04 -8.95 1.55
N TYR A 36 -2.97 -8.34 0.82
CA TYR A 36 -3.46 -8.94 -0.43
C TYR A 36 -2.31 -9.11 -1.42
N GLY A 37 -2.25 -10.25 -2.11
CA GLY A 37 -1.13 -10.59 -3.01
C GLY A 37 0.19 -10.91 -2.29
N GLY A 38 0.27 -10.73 -0.97
CA GLY A 38 1.48 -10.96 -0.19
C GLY A 38 2.50 -9.82 -0.31
N GLY A 39 2.15 -8.69 -0.92
CA GLY A 39 3.03 -7.53 -1.11
C GLY A 39 3.39 -7.28 -2.58
N PRO A 40 4.51 -6.60 -2.87
CA PRO A 40 5.65 -6.41 -1.98
C PRO A 40 5.46 -5.33 -0.90
N LEU A 41 5.92 -5.60 0.32
CA LEU A 41 6.14 -4.57 1.33
C LEU A 41 7.57 -4.04 1.20
N ARG A 42 7.72 -2.72 1.07
CA ARG A 42 9.02 -2.07 0.82
C ARG A 42 9.59 -1.44 2.09
N CYS A 43 10.75 -1.92 2.53
CA CYS A 43 11.56 -1.29 3.56
C CYS A 43 12.45 -0.20 2.94
N VAL A 44 12.32 1.04 3.40
CA VAL A 44 13.18 2.17 2.97
C VAL A 44 14.27 2.38 4.02
N ARG A 45 15.54 2.31 3.62
CA ARG A 45 16.69 2.47 4.52
C ARG A 45 17.82 3.22 3.83
N GLY A 46 18.22 4.36 4.41
CA GLY A 46 19.25 5.21 3.81
C GLY A 46 18.81 5.64 2.41
N ASN A 47 19.66 5.43 1.41
CA ASN A 47 19.42 5.71 -0.01
C ASN A 47 18.94 4.50 -0.82
N GLY A 48 18.47 3.45 -0.15
CA GLY A 48 18.05 2.20 -0.79
C GLY A 48 16.72 1.69 -0.29
N THR A 49 16.21 0.69 -1.01
CA THR A 49 14.99 -0.03 -0.65
C THR A 49 15.19 -1.53 -0.73
N ILE A 50 14.47 -2.25 0.11
CA ILE A 50 14.40 -3.70 0.09
C ILE A 50 12.93 -4.11 0.06
N GLU A 51 12.56 -4.94 -0.92
CA GLU A 51 11.20 -5.44 -1.08
C GLU A 51 11.07 -6.85 -0.53
N TYR A 52 10.01 -7.05 0.24
CA TYR A 52 9.68 -8.32 0.86
C TYR A 52 8.30 -8.79 0.43
N ALA A 53 8.18 -10.07 0.10
CA ALA A 53 6.90 -10.75 0.00
C ALA A 53 6.60 -11.43 1.34
N VAL A 54 5.40 -11.19 1.86
CA VAL A 54 4.85 -11.85 3.04
C VAL A 54 4.00 -13.03 2.57
N PRO A 55 4.20 -14.25 3.10
CA PRO A 55 3.31 -15.36 2.80
C PRO A 55 1.86 -14.99 3.10
N LEU A 56 0.92 -15.35 2.23
CA LEU A 56 -0.50 -15.02 2.39
C LEU A 56 -1.11 -15.56 3.69
N SER A 57 -0.54 -16.62 4.26
CA SER A 57 -0.94 -17.18 5.56
C SER A 57 -0.39 -16.41 6.76
N THR A 58 0.63 -15.57 6.58
CA THR A 58 1.34 -14.88 7.65
C THR A 58 0.81 -13.45 7.81
N PRO A 59 0.31 -13.06 8.99
CA PRO A 59 -0.07 -11.67 9.24
C PRO A 59 1.16 -10.78 9.46
N VAL A 60 0.94 -9.47 9.28
CA VAL A 60 1.79 -8.39 9.79
C VAL A 60 1.03 -7.65 10.90
N ARG A 61 1.72 -7.30 11.97
CA ARG A 61 1.16 -6.57 13.11
C ARG A 61 1.28 -5.08 12.88
N VAL A 62 0.19 -4.33 13.02
CA VAL A 62 0.23 -2.87 13.07
C VAL A 62 0.82 -2.46 14.42
N THR A 63 2.02 -1.89 14.44
CA THR A 63 2.68 -1.45 15.68
C THR A 63 2.48 0.04 15.95
N GLN A 64 2.24 0.83 14.91
CA GLN A 64 2.01 2.27 15.02
C GLN A 64 1.14 2.75 13.86
N VAL A 65 0.33 3.76 14.14
CA VAL A 65 -0.51 4.46 13.17
C VAL A 65 -0.25 5.95 13.31
N GLU A 66 0.01 6.60 12.19
CA GLU A 66 0.20 8.04 12.08
C GLU A 66 -0.72 8.57 10.99
N GLN A 67 -1.08 9.85 11.10
CA GLN A 67 -1.71 10.59 10.01
C GLN A 67 -0.88 11.85 9.78
N THR A 68 -0.54 12.11 8.51
CA THR A 68 0.22 13.33 8.20
C THR A 68 -0.63 14.55 8.51
N GLY A 69 0.02 15.62 8.99
CA GLY A 69 -0.62 16.92 9.15
C GLY A 69 -1.01 17.52 7.79
N PRO A 70 -1.62 18.72 7.74
CA PRO A 70 -2.28 19.29 6.55
C PRO A 70 -1.36 19.59 5.35
N ARG A 71 -0.06 19.28 5.45
CA ARG A 71 0.89 19.47 4.36
C ARG A 71 0.73 18.31 3.38
N LEU A 72 0.73 18.66 2.10
CA LEU A 72 0.74 17.67 1.02
C LEU A 72 1.99 16.80 1.14
N VAL A 73 1.78 15.50 1.17
CA VAL A 73 2.83 14.48 1.02
C VAL A 73 2.59 13.73 -0.28
N GLU A 74 3.67 13.45 -1.00
CA GLU A 74 3.61 12.59 -2.18
C GLU A 74 3.58 11.14 -1.70
N ILE A 75 2.60 10.36 -2.12
CA ILE A 75 2.51 8.93 -1.86
C ILE A 75 2.62 8.19 -3.19
N GLY A 76 3.59 7.28 -3.29
CA GLY A 76 3.64 6.32 -4.39
C GLY A 76 2.51 5.32 -4.21
N VAL A 77 1.59 5.27 -5.16
CA VAL A 77 0.60 4.19 -5.27
C VAL A 77 1.26 3.11 -6.12
N ASP A 78 1.14 1.84 -5.73
CA ASP A 78 1.80 0.71 -6.39
C ASP A 78 1.77 0.80 -7.92
N GLY A 79 2.86 0.35 -8.57
CA GLY A 79 2.94 0.26 -10.04
C GLY A 79 3.23 1.57 -10.77
N HIS A 80 2.94 1.56 -12.07
CA HIS A 80 3.28 2.60 -13.07
C HIS A 80 2.47 3.89 -12.92
N ARG A 81 1.79 4.07 -11.79
CA ARG A 81 1.00 5.26 -11.51
C ARG A 81 1.88 6.38 -10.97
N PRO A 82 1.61 7.63 -11.39
CA PRO A 82 2.29 8.78 -10.81
C PRO A 82 1.96 8.89 -9.32
N ALA A 83 2.93 9.36 -8.53
CA ALA A 83 2.73 9.64 -7.12
C ALA A 83 1.58 10.65 -6.92
N GLN A 84 0.81 10.46 -5.85
CA GLN A 84 -0.34 11.30 -5.53
C GLN A 84 -0.01 12.24 -4.37
N SER A 85 -0.32 13.52 -4.52
CA SER A 85 -0.18 14.51 -3.45
C SER A 85 -1.44 14.51 -2.59
N VAL A 86 -1.32 14.08 -1.33
CA VAL A 86 -2.46 14.00 -0.40
C VAL A 86 -2.19 14.79 0.89
N PRO A 87 -3.19 15.49 1.44
CA PRO A 87 -3.00 16.33 2.62
C PRO A 87 -3.01 15.56 3.95
N GLN A 88 -3.52 14.31 3.98
CA GLN A 88 -3.71 13.54 5.21
C GLN A 88 -3.48 12.04 4.96
N ALA A 89 -2.27 11.67 4.52
CA ALA A 89 -1.92 10.28 4.35
C ALA A 89 -1.95 9.52 5.69
N ILE A 90 -2.38 8.27 5.65
CA ILE A 90 -2.30 7.34 6.78
C ILE A 90 -0.97 6.60 6.64
N ILE A 91 -0.14 6.61 7.68
CA ILE A 91 1.10 5.84 7.71
C ILE A 91 0.97 4.75 8.75
N LEU A 92 1.10 3.49 8.33
CA LEU A 92 1.17 2.34 9.22
C LEU A 92 2.62 1.89 9.38
N THR A 93 3.02 1.59 10.61
CA THR A 93 4.22 0.78 10.85
C THR A 93 3.81 -0.66 11.07
N LEU A 94 4.37 -1.56 10.26
CA LEU A 94 4.03 -2.97 10.20
C LEU A 94 5.23 -3.82 10.62
N ALA A 95 4.98 -4.82 11.46
CA ALA A 95 5.98 -5.80 11.88
C ALA A 95 5.53 -7.21 11.43
N PRO A 96 6.28 -7.89 10.54
CA PRO A 96 5.95 -9.26 10.15
C PRO A 96 5.92 -10.20 11.36
N ARG A 97 4.91 -11.08 11.44
CA ARG A 97 4.77 -12.07 12.53
C ARG A 97 5.39 -13.43 12.21
N GLY A 98 6.02 -13.55 11.05
CA GLY A 98 6.66 -14.76 10.57
C GLY A 98 7.71 -14.45 9.51
N PRO A 99 8.29 -15.49 8.87
CA PRO A 99 9.31 -15.30 7.86
C PRO A 99 8.76 -14.53 6.67
N VAL A 100 9.58 -13.62 6.15
CA VAL A 100 9.34 -12.90 4.90
C VAL A 100 10.35 -13.32 3.85
N ARG A 101 9.96 -13.29 2.58
CA ARG A 101 10.83 -13.61 1.46
C ARG A 101 11.37 -12.32 0.86
N TRP A 102 12.68 -12.20 0.77
CA TRP A 102 13.31 -11.14 0.00
C TRP A 102 12.97 -11.30 -1.50
N VAL A 103 12.52 -10.22 -2.13
CA VAL A 103 12.13 -10.19 -3.55
C VAL A 103 13.17 -9.44 -4.36
N SER A 104 13.49 -8.22 -3.95
CA SER A 104 14.39 -7.33 -4.66
C SER A 104 15.03 -6.32 -3.71
N SER A 105 16.09 -5.66 -4.17
CA SER A 105 16.64 -4.47 -3.52
C SER A 105 17.12 -3.48 -4.55
N SER A 106 17.00 -2.20 -4.25
CA SER A 106 17.57 -1.13 -5.05
C SER A 106 18.42 -0.22 -4.16
N VAL A 107 19.50 0.32 -4.72
CA VAL A 107 20.37 1.29 -4.06
C VAL A 107 20.59 2.44 -5.04
N GLY A 108 20.30 3.66 -4.62
CA GLY A 108 20.53 4.86 -5.42
C GLY A 108 21.68 5.69 -4.87
N SER A 109 22.36 6.46 -5.72
CA SER A 109 23.35 7.46 -5.30
C SER A 109 22.72 8.83 -5.00
N GLY A 110 21.44 9.02 -5.36
CA GLY A 110 20.69 10.26 -5.16
C GLY A 110 19.91 10.33 -3.85
N PRO A 111 19.26 11.46 -3.57
CA PRO A 111 18.36 11.57 -2.43
C PRO A 111 17.21 10.57 -2.56
N VAL A 112 16.70 10.14 -1.42
CA VAL A 112 15.47 9.31 -1.33
C VAL A 112 14.36 9.99 -2.14
N ALA A 113 13.67 9.21 -2.98
CA ALA A 113 12.55 9.71 -3.78
C ALA A 113 11.55 10.42 -2.87
N ARG A 114 10.96 11.53 -3.33
CA ARG A 114 10.09 12.38 -2.50
C ARG A 114 8.97 11.60 -1.82
N TRP A 115 8.37 10.66 -2.52
CA TRP A 115 7.30 9.82 -1.98
C TRP A 115 7.73 8.71 -1.02
N TRP A 116 9.03 8.59 -0.74
CA TRP A 116 9.57 7.73 0.32
C TRP A 116 9.99 8.52 1.56
N GLN A 117 10.01 9.85 1.49
CA GLN A 117 10.39 10.69 2.62
C GLN A 117 9.39 10.51 3.76
N GLY A 118 9.90 10.23 4.95
CA GLY A 118 9.09 9.93 6.14
C GLY A 118 8.74 8.44 6.30
N LEU A 119 9.13 7.56 5.37
CA LEU A 119 8.93 6.11 5.46
C LEU A 119 10.20 5.35 5.85
N GLU A 120 11.31 6.07 6.05
CA GLU A 120 12.59 5.48 6.41
C GLU A 120 12.54 4.82 7.78
N VAL A 121 13.21 3.67 7.88
CA VAL A 121 13.36 2.91 9.13
C VAL A 121 14.83 2.60 9.40
N LYS A 122 15.19 2.45 10.68
CA LYS A 122 16.56 2.09 11.08
C LYS A 122 16.91 0.65 10.71
N SER A 123 15.93 -0.25 10.81
CA SER A 123 16.05 -1.68 10.50
C SER A 123 14.78 -2.19 9.81
N CYS A 124 14.93 -3.16 8.90
CA CYS A 124 13.81 -3.80 8.20
C CYS A 124 13.05 -4.84 9.06
N THR A 125 13.18 -4.75 10.38
CA THR A 125 12.32 -5.48 11.33
C THR A 125 10.90 -4.90 11.37
N THR A 126 10.76 -3.65 10.91
CA THR A 126 9.49 -2.96 10.71
C THR A 126 9.48 -2.30 9.33
N ILE A 127 8.30 -2.11 8.75
CA ILE A 127 8.12 -1.48 7.46
C ILE A 127 7.07 -0.38 7.62
N ARG A 128 7.36 0.83 7.12
CA ARG A 128 6.39 1.92 7.10
C ARG A 128 5.72 1.96 5.73
N VAL A 129 4.40 1.96 5.71
CA VAL A 129 3.59 1.99 4.49
C VAL A 129 2.62 3.14 4.57
N ALA A 130 2.53 3.93 3.50
CA ALA A 130 1.60 5.05 3.41
C ALA A 130 0.39 4.70 2.55
N PHE A 131 -0.75 5.21 2.96
CA PHE A 131 -2.03 5.09 2.25
C PHE A 131 -2.62 6.49 2.08
N THR A 132 -3.28 6.71 0.95
CA THR A 132 -3.92 7.98 0.61
C THR A 132 -5.15 8.23 1.48
N ASP A 133 -5.88 7.16 1.81
CA ASP A 133 -7.09 7.15 2.64
C ASP A 133 -7.41 5.72 3.12
N LEU A 134 -8.53 5.56 3.82
CA LEU A 134 -9.03 4.26 4.29
C LEU A 134 -9.40 3.30 3.16
N THR A 135 -9.84 3.81 2.00
CA THR A 135 -10.20 2.99 0.85
C THR A 135 -8.96 2.31 0.29
N HIS A 136 -7.87 3.06 0.09
CA HIS A 136 -6.58 2.53 -0.33
C HIS A 136 -6.05 1.52 0.70
N LEU A 137 -6.09 1.85 2.00
CA LEU A 137 -5.69 0.93 3.07
C LEU A 137 -6.44 -0.40 2.98
N ASN A 138 -7.76 -0.37 2.86
CA ASN A 138 -8.60 -1.57 2.81
C ASN A 138 -8.44 -2.37 1.51
N ARG A 139 -8.00 -1.74 0.41
CA ARG A 139 -7.65 -2.45 -0.83
C ARG A 139 -6.32 -3.21 -0.74
N THR A 140 -5.41 -2.76 0.10
CA THR A 140 -4.07 -3.36 0.25
C THR A 140 -4.01 -4.34 1.42
N LEU A 141 -4.74 -4.06 2.50
CA LEU A 141 -4.71 -4.82 3.74
C LEU A 141 -6.09 -5.38 4.11
N SER A 142 -6.10 -6.59 4.62
CA SER A 142 -7.27 -7.25 5.20
C SER A 142 -7.07 -7.43 6.70
N PHE A 143 -8.05 -7.02 7.50
CA PHE A 143 -8.08 -7.31 8.95
C PHE A 143 -8.67 -8.71 9.26
N THR A 144 -9.01 -9.46 8.23
CA THR A 144 -9.47 -10.85 8.32
C THR A 144 -8.51 -11.78 7.59
N PRO A 145 -8.25 -13.00 8.10
CA PRO A 145 -7.37 -13.94 7.44
C PRO A 145 -7.92 -14.38 6.07
N PRO A 146 -7.06 -14.89 5.16
CA PRO A 146 -7.51 -15.46 3.91
C PRO A 146 -8.54 -16.58 4.14
N PRO A 147 -9.63 -16.63 3.37
CA PRO A 147 -10.64 -17.68 3.52
C PRO A 147 -10.07 -19.05 3.13
N ALA A 148 -10.70 -20.13 3.62
CA ALA A 148 -10.26 -21.50 3.35
C ALA A 148 -10.19 -21.86 1.85
N SER A 149 -10.98 -21.19 1.01
CA SER A 149 -10.92 -21.33 -0.45
C SER A 149 -9.62 -20.80 -1.06
N VAL A 150 -8.97 -19.82 -0.41
CA VAL A 150 -7.66 -19.28 -0.79
C VAL A 150 -6.55 -20.12 -0.17
N GLN A 151 -6.69 -20.49 1.11
CA GLN A 151 -5.66 -21.28 1.80
C GLN A 151 -5.32 -22.58 1.06
N ARG A 152 -6.32 -23.25 0.48
CA ARG A 152 -6.13 -24.45 -0.35
C ARG A 152 -5.29 -24.19 -1.62
N LEU A 153 -5.36 -22.99 -2.20
CA LEU A 153 -4.62 -22.60 -3.40
C LEU A 153 -3.16 -22.21 -3.09
N ILE A 154 -2.85 -21.76 -1.88
CA ILE A 154 -1.47 -21.39 -1.50
C ILE A 154 -0.54 -22.61 -1.57
N GLY A 155 -1.00 -23.78 -1.13
CA GLY A 155 -0.22 -25.03 -1.20
C GLY A 155 -0.25 -25.70 -2.57
N HIS A 156 -1.17 -25.31 -3.46
CA HIS A 156 -1.39 -25.91 -4.77
C HIS A 156 -1.68 -24.80 -5.79
N PRO A 157 -0.67 -24.01 -6.18
CA PRO A 157 -0.85 -22.91 -7.10
C PRO A 157 -1.36 -23.44 -8.44
N ARG A 158 -2.28 -22.70 -9.05
CA ARG A 158 -2.80 -23.02 -10.38
C ARG A 158 -2.02 -22.21 -11.42
N ASP A 159 -1.74 -22.84 -12.55
CA ASP A 159 -1.09 -22.16 -13.68
C ASP A 159 -1.99 -21.10 -14.34
N SER A 160 -3.31 -21.26 -14.21
CA SER A 160 -4.30 -20.36 -14.79
C SER A 160 -5.23 -19.75 -13.74
N SER A 161 -5.51 -18.46 -13.91
CA SER A 161 -6.52 -17.73 -13.13
C SER A 161 -7.95 -18.04 -13.56
N VAL A 162 -8.17 -18.66 -14.72
CA VAL A 162 -9.52 -18.93 -15.24
C VAL A 162 -10.31 -19.81 -14.27
N GLY A 163 -11.54 -19.38 -13.98
CA GLY A 163 -12.43 -20.01 -13.01
C GLY A 163 -12.22 -19.60 -11.56
N LEU A 164 -11.13 -18.88 -11.22
CA LEU A 164 -10.97 -18.29 -9.89
C LEU A 164 -12.05 -17.23 -9.64
N SER A 165 -12.52 -17.14 -8.41
CA SER A 165 -13.36 -16.02 -7.97
C SER A 165 -12.54 -14.74 -7.84
N ALA A 166 -13.20 -13.58 -7.92
CA ALA A 166 -12.56 -12.28 -7.66
C ALA A 166 -11.85 -12.26 -6.29
N THR A 167 -12.46 -12.80 -5.24
CA THR A 167 -11.83 -12.90 -3.92
C THR A 167 -10.56 -13.74 -3.94
N GLN A 168 -10.57 -14.89 -4.62
CA GLN A 168 -9.36 -15.71 -4.74
C GLN A 168 -8.25 -14.97 -5.48
N LEU A 169 -8.59 -14.27 -6.56
CA LEU A 169 -7.63 -13.51 -7.33
C LEU A 169 -7.04 -12.33 -6.54
N LEU A 170 -7.87 -11.58 -5.80
CA LEU A 170 -7.44 -10.49 -4.92
C LEU A 170 -6.39 -10.98 -3.93
N TRP A 171 -6.67 -12.11 -3.27
CA TRP A 171 -5.73 -12.68 -2.31
C TRP A 171 -4.44 -13.16 -2.96
N LEU A 172 -4.51 -13.77 -4.14
CA LEU A 172 -3.33 -14.34 -4.81
C LEU A 172 -2.43 -13.28 -5.48
N ARG A 173 -3.01 -12.16 -5.93
CA ARG A 173 -2.28 -11.18 -6.77
C ARG A 173 -2.28 -9.74 -6.24
N GLY A 174 -3.10 -9.43 -5.25
CA GLY A 174 -3.30 -8.06 -4.79
C GLY A 174 -4.40 -7.35 -5.57
N ALA A 175 -4.69 -6.12 -5.16
CA ALA A 175 -5.65 -5.27 -5.86
C ALA A 175 -5.06 -4.79 -7.19
N PRO A 176 -5.86 -4.69 -8.26
CA PRO A 176 -5.41 -4.11 -9.52
C PRO A 176 -5.31 -2.58 -9.39
N ASP A 177 -4.70 -1.96 -10.39
CA ASP A 177 -4.71 -0.50 -10.55
C ASP A 177 -6.15 -0.01 -10.80
N GLU A 178 -6.90 -0.69 -11.66
CA GLU A 178 -8.28 -0.30 -12.01
C GLU A 178 -9.28 -1.43 -11.83
N PRO A 179 -10.51 -1.12 -11.36
CA PRO A 179 -10.98 0.21 -10.92
C PRO A 179 -10.43 0.62 -9.54
N LEU A 180 -10.20 1.93 -9.36
CA LEU A 180 -9.82 2.52 -8.06
C LEU A 180 -11.09 2.78 -7.24
N THR A 181 -11.50 1.79 -6.45
CA THR A 181 -12.77 1.78 -5.71
C THR A 181 -12.62 0.97 -4.41
N ASP A 182 -13.64 0.91 -3.55
CA ASP A 182 -13.59 0.04 -2.37
C ASP A 182 -13.52 -1.45 -2.74
N VAL A 183 -13.14 -2.31 -1.79
CA VAL A 183 -12.97 -3.76 -2.03
C VAL A 183 -14.27 -4.41 -2.47
N ASP A 184 -15.41 -4.04 -1.89
CA ASP A 184 -16.69 -4.68 -2.21
C ASP A 184 -17.09 -4.38 -3.66
N THR A 185 -16.93 -3.13 -4.09
CA THR A 185 -17.15 -2.71 -5.48
C THR A 185 -16.14 -3.34 -6.42
N LEU A 186 -14.86 -3.43 -6.01
CA LEU A 186 -13.82 -4.10 -6.79
C LEU A 186 -14.17 -5.57 -7.06
N LEU A 187 -14.63 -6.30 -6.06
CA LEU A 187 -14.98 -7.73 -6.17
C LEU A 187 -16.17 -8.00 -7.10
N ARG A 188 -16.97 -6.97 -7.40
CA ARG A 188 -18.09 -7.02 -8.34
C ARG A 188 -17.74 -6.44 -9.71
N ALA A 189 -16.57 -5.85 -9.87
CA ALA A 189 -16.18 -5.22 -11.12
C ALA A 189 -16.07 -6.24 -12.26
N PRO A 190 -16.55 -5.90 -13.47
CA PRO A 190 -16.50 -6.81 -14.62
C PRO A 190 -15.06 -7.00 -15.15
N THR A 191 -14.18 -6.05 -14.87
CA THR A 191 -12.81 -6.02 -15.38
C THR A 191 -11.85 -5.46 -14.35
N TRP A 192 -10.68 -6.07 -14.25
CA TRP A 192 -9.54 -5.57 -13.48
C TRP A 192 -8.37 -5.30 -14.42
N THR A 193 -7.71 -4.17 -14.25
CA THR A 193 -6.55 -3.79 -15.07
C THR A 193 -5.34 -3.53 -14.19
N VAL A 194 -4.23 -4.18 -14.49
CA VAL A 194 -2.91 -3.83 -13.97
C VAL A 194 -2.17 -3.10 -15.09
N ILE A 195 -1.83 -1.84 -14.84
CA ILE A 195 -1.22 -0.95 -15.82
C ILE A 195 0.24 -1.36 -16.01
N GLY A 196 0.59 -1.68 -17.26
CA GLY A 196 1.95 -2.06 -17.61
C GLY A 196 2.87 -0.87 -17.80
N ALA A 197 4.17 -1.16 -17.94
CA ALA A 197 5.14 -0.15 -18.32
C ALA A 197 4.79 0.43 -19.71
N PRO A 198 5.12 1.71 -19.98
CA PRO A 198 4.96 2.28 -21.31
C PRO A 198 5.53 1.36 -22.40
N GLY A 199 4.71 1.01 -23.39
CA GLY A 199 5.09 0.12 -24.49
C GLY A 199 5.00 -1.39 -24.22
N ARG A 200 4.65 -1.83 -23.01
CA ARG A 200 4.44 -3.26 -22.69
C ARG A 200 2.97 -3.68 -22.71
N GLY A 201 2.05 -2.72 -22.63
CA GLY A 201 0.61 -2.96 -22.59
C GLY A 201 0.12 -3.38 -21.20
N ASP A 202 -1.19 -3.37 -21.01
CA ASP A 202 -1.81 -3.65 -19.72
C ASP A 202 -2.20 -5.12 -19.59
N GLN A 203 -2.21 -5.60 -18.34
CA GLN A 203 -2.81 -6.89 -18.00
C GLN A 203 -4.28 -6.66 -17.66
N VAL A 204 -5.19 -7.30 -18.40
CA VAL A 204 -6.64 -7.17 -18.19
C VAL A 204 -7.23 -8.52 -17.81
N THR A 205 -7.92 -8.57 -16.67
CA THR A 205 -8.69 -9.74 -16.24
C THR A 205 -10.18 -9.46 -16.37
N THR A 206 -10.92 -10.34 -17.04
CA THR A 206 -12.37 -10.20 -17.24
C THR A 206 -13.14 -11.23 -16.42
N PHE A 207 -14.21 -10.76 -15.77
CA PHE A 207 -15.07 -11.56 -14.92
C PHE A 207 -16.46 -11.74 -15.54
N ARG A 208 -17.03 -12.93 -15.35
CA ARG A 208 -18.45 -13.21 -15.59
C ARG A 208 -18.98 -14.03 -14.43
N SER A 209 -20.12 -13.62 -13.88
CA SER A 209 -20.72 -14.28 -12.71
C SER A 209 -19.74 -14.46 -11.54
N GLY A 210 -18.92 -13.43 -11.28
CA GLY A 210 -17.94 -13.40 -10.18
C GLY A 210 -16.69 -14.27 -10.38
N ARG A 211 -16.50 -14.85 -11.57
CA ARG A 211 -15.35 -15.71 -11.90
C ARG A 211 -14.57 -15.18 -13.09
N VAL A 212 -13.26 -15.37 -13.07
CA VAL A 212 -12.38 -15.06 -14.20
C VAL A 212 -12.76 -15.94 -15.38
N ILE A 213 -13.05 -15.32 -16.52
CA ILE A 213 -13.29 -16.02 -17.80
C ILE A 213 -12.14 -15.85 -18.78
N GLN A 214 -11.38 -14.75 -18.65
CA GLN A 214 -10.31 -14.41 -19.57
C GLN A 214 -9.29 -13.55 -18.86
N GLU A 215 -8.04 -13.73 -19.26
CA GLU A 215 -6.93 -12.89 -18.87
C GLU A 215 -6.11 -12.56 -20.12
N THR A 216 -5.89 -11.27 -20.35
CA THR A 216 -4.99 -10.76 -21.37
C THR A 216 -3.70 -10.37 -20.67
N LEU A 217 -2.61 -11.07 -20.99
CA LEU A 217 -1.28 -10.76 -20.49
C LEU A 217 -0.52 -9.90 -21.51
N PRO A 218 0.22 -8.87 -21.06
CA PRO A 218 1.10 -8.12 -21.94
C PRO A 218 2.14 -9.06 -22.55
N ARG A 219 2.37 -8.93 -23.85
CA ARG A 219 3.45 -9.67 -24.51
C ARG A 219 4.77 -9.13 -23.95
N MET A 220 5.61 -10.01 -23.39
CA MET A 220 7.01 -9.65 -23.21
C MET A 220 7.55 -9.36 -24.61
N GLY A 221 8.18 -8.19 -24.78
CA GLY A 221 8.84 -7.85 -26.04
C GLY A 221 9.85 -8.93 -26.45
N PRO A 222 10.28 -8.95 -27.72
CA PRO A 222 11.26 -9.91 -28.20
C PRO A 222 12.56 -9.90 -27.37
#